data_AF-A0A936ICG2-F1
#
_entry.id   AF-A0A936ICG2-F1
#
_cell.length_a   1.000
_cell.length_b   1.000
_cell.length_c   1.000
_cell.angle_alpha   90.00
_cell.angle_beta   90.00
_cell.angle_gamma   90.00
#
_symmetry.space_group_name_H-M   'P 1'
#
loop_
_entity.id
_entity.type
_entity.pdbx_description
1 polymer ?
#
loop_
_entity_poly.entity_id
_entity_poly.type
_entity_poly.pdbx_seq_one_letter_code
_entity_poly.pdbx_strand_id
1 'polypeptide(L)'
;MKVKEIERLESYFKTENEHWNRYTFELLCEVLLQGNFENPETPLQLFDNAVNILTKQHETPLKAIQEFSNDMEKAKLTPAQRIFVYERVYKFVRVSDFGKEI
;
A
#
# COMPACT_ATOMS: atom_id res chain seq x y z
N MET A 1 -3.75 -4.80 20.66
CA MET A 1 -2.50 -4.20 20.15
C MET A 1 -1.82 -3.40 21.25
N LYS A 2 -0.48 -3.30 21.21
CA LYS A 2 0.29 -2.51 22.18
C LYS A 2 0.31 -1.03 21.75
N VAL A 3 0.52 -0.09 22.67
CA VAL A 3 0.56 1.36 22.36
C VAL A 3 1.55 1.68 21.23
N LYS A 4 2.78 1.16 21.32
CA LYS A 4 3.81 1.35 20.28
C LYS A 4 3.41 0.83 18.89
N GLU A 5 2.58 -0.20 18.85
CA GLU A 5 2.08 -0.79 17.60
C GLU A 5 1.00 0.11 17.00
N ILE A 6 0.12 0.67 17.84
CA ILE A 6 -0.88 1.65 17.43
C ILE A 6 -0.19 2.90 16.86
N GLU A 7 0.76 3.48 17.59
CA GLU A 7 1.51 4.67 17.14
C GLU A 7 2.20 4.46 15.79
N ARG A 8 2.78 3.27 15.57
CA ARG A 8 3.41 2.91 14.30
C ARG A 8 2.41 2.76 13.15
N LEU A 9 1.21 2.27 13.41
CA LEU A 9 0.18 2.18 12.37
C LEU A 9 -0.42 3.56 12.08
N GLU A 10 -0.59 4.40 13.10
CA GLU A 10 -1.05 5.77 12.96
C GLU A 10 -0.11 6.64 12.12
N SER A 11 1.20 6.39 12.15
CA SER A 11 2.15 7.17 11.34
C SER A 11 1.94 7.00 9.83
N TYR A 12 1.26 5.95 9.36
CA TYR A 12 0.92 5.79 7.94
C TYR A 12 -0.21 6.72 7.47
N PHE A 13 -1.02 7.28 8.37
CA PHE A 13 -2.18 8.12 8.00
C PHE A 13 -2.28 9.44 8.78
N LYS A 14 -1.25 9.81 9.55
CA LYS A 14 -1.10 11.13 10.18
C LYS A 14 -0.01 11.95 9.48
N THR A 15 -0.12 12.07 8.15
CA THR A 15 0.78 12.88 7.31
C THR A 15 0.12 14.20 6.88
N GLU A 16 0.84 15.07 6.20
CA GLU A 16 0.25 16.28 5.58
C GLU A 16 -0.56 15.98 4.30
N ASN A 17 -0.46 14.76 3.75
CA ASN A 17 -1.13 14.37 2.52
C ASN A 17 -2.50 13.73 2.84
N GLU A 18 -3.57 14.50 2.72
CA GLU A 18 -4.94 14.02 3.02
C GLU A 18 -5.38 12.86 2.12
N HIS A 19 -4.99 12.88 0.84
CA HIS A 19 -5.31 11.80 -0.08
C HIS A 19 -4.67 10.49 0.37
N TRP A 20 -3.36 10.53 0.66
CA TRP A 20 -2.63 9.41 1.23
C TRP A 20 -3.25 8.91 2.53
N ASN A 21 -3.49 9.81 3.49
CA ASN A 21 -4.06 9.49 4.80
C ASN A 21 -5.38 8.75 4.69
N ARG A 22 -6.26 9.19 3.78
CA ARG A 22 -7.55 8.53 3.57
C ARG A 22 -7.37 7.09 3.12
N TYR A 23 -6.55 6.84 2.09
CA TYR A 23 -6.39 5.50 1.53
C TYR A 23 -5.67 4.54 2.48
N THR A 24 -4.67 5.02 3.22
CA THR A 24 -3.95 4.20 4.22
C THR A 24 -4.80 3.91 5.44
N PHE A 25 -5.62 4.86 5.90
CA PHE A 25 -6.58 4.62 6.98
C PHE A 25 -7.66 3.61 6.58
N GLU A 26 -8.28 3.78 5.41
CA GLU A 26 -9.26 2.83 4.88
C GLU A 26 -8.67 1.42 4.71
N LEU A 27 -7.43 1.33 4.23
CA LEU A 27 -6.67 0.07 4.12
C LEU A 27 -6.51 -0.59 5.50
N LEU A 28 -6.05 0.16 6.50
CA LEU A 28 -5.87 -0.35 7.85
C LEU A 28 -7.19 -0.85 8.45
N CYS A 29 -8.28 -0.09 8.30
CA CYS A 29 -9.60 -0.51 8.77
C CYS A 29 -10.04 -1.84 8.14
N GLU A 30 -9.90 -1.99 6.82
CA GLU A 30 -10.25 -3.24 6.13
C GLU A 30 -9.39 -4.42 6.59
N VAL A 31 -8.08 -4.22 6.77
CA VAL A 31 -7.16 -5.25 7.26
C VAL A 31 -7.53 -5.72 8.67
N LEU A 32 -7.83 -4.77 9.57
CA LEU A 32 -8.24 -5.07 10.95
C LEU A 32 -9.61 -5.76 11.01
N LEU A 33 -10.57 -5.36 10.16
CA LEU A 33 -11.90 -5.96 10.11
C LEU A 33 -11.88 -7.39 9.56
N GLN A 34 -11.09 -7.63 8.51
CA GLN A 34 -11.02 -8.95 7.89
C GLN A 34 -10.16 -9.93 8.68
N GLY A 35 -9.17 -9.44 9.44
CA GLY A 35 -8.22 -10.30 10.17
C GLY A 35 -7.36 -11.16 9.23
N ASN A 36 -7.26 -10.79 7.95
CA ASN A 36 -6.61 -11.57 6.90
C ASN A 36 -5.08 -11.45 6.92
N PHE A 37 -4.50 -10.60 7.77
CA PHE A 37 -3.06 -10.43 7.93
C PHE A 37 -2.69 -10.59 9.40
N GLU A 38 -1.69 -11.43 9.70
CA GLU A 38 -1.17 -11.61 11.06
C GLU A 38 -0.56 -10.31 11.60
N ASN A 39 0.20 -9.61 10.75
CA ASN A 39 0.70 -8.28 11.03
C ASN A 39 -0.05 -7.24 10.16
N PRO A 40 -0.91 -6.38 10.75
CA PRO A 40 -1.63 -5.33 10.03
C PRO A 40 -0.73 -4.31 9.32
N GLU A 41 0.54 -4.20 9.72
CA GLU A 41 1.49 -3.30 9.09
C GLU A 41 2.01 -3.81 7.74
N THR A 42 2.06 -5.13 7.53
CA THR A 42 2.54 -5.74 6.28
C THR A 42 1.85 -5.17 5.03
N PRO A 43 0.51 -5.12 4.94
CA PRO A 43 -0.17 -4.53 3.78
C PRO A 43 0.07 -3.02 3.65
N LEU A 44 0.26 -2.27 4.75
CA LEU A 44 0.58 -0.84 4.70
C LEU A 44 1.98 -0.59 4.11
N GLN A 45 2.98 -1.36 4.54
CA GLN A 45 4.34 -1.30 3.99
C GLN A 45 4.38 -1.65 2.50
N LEU A 46 3.65 -2.69 2.10
CA LEU A 46 3.57 -3.08 0.70
C LEU A 46 2.86 -2.03 -0.14
N PHE A 47 1.81 -1.41 0.39
CA PHE A 47 1.10 -0.32 -0.28
C PHE A 47 2.01 0.90 -0.48
N ASP A 48 2.76 1.32 0.55
CA ASP A 48 3.74 2.41 0.44
C ASP A 48 4.84 2.11 -0.58
N ASN A 49 5.43 0.91 -0.52
CA ASN A 49 6.42 0.49 -1.51
C ASN A 49 5.85 0.49 -2.93
N ALA A 50 4.63 0.01 -3.13
CA ALA A 50 3.98 0.00 -4.43
C ALA A 50 3.79 1.41 -4.98
N VAL A 51 3.28 2.34 -4.17
CA VAL A 51 3.08 3.74 -4.57
C VAL A 51 4.41 4.39 -4.92
N ASN A 52 5.46 4.15 -4.13
CA ASN A 52 6.81 4.64 -4.41
C ASN A 52 7.38 4.10 -5.74
N ILE A 53 7.24 2.80 -6.01
CA ILE A 53 7.71 2.16 -7.25
C ILE A 53 6.93 2.71 -8.46
N LEU A 54 5.60 2.73 -8.35
CA LEU A 54 4.70 3.17 -9.44
C LEU A 54 4.88 4.65 -9.77
N THR A 55 5.14 5.49 -8.76
CA THR A 55 5.44 6.91 -8.99
C THR A 55 6.79 7.08 -9.70
N LYS A 56 7.84 6.39 -9.24
CA LYS A 56 9.18 6.47 -9.85
C LYS A 56 9.22 5.93 -11.28
N GLN A 57 8.41 4.92 -11.58
CA GLN A 57 8.41 4.23 -12.87
C GLN A 57 7.08 4.42 -13.62
N HIS A 58 6.40 5.55 -13.42
CA HIS A 58 5.09 5.82 -14.02
C HIS A 58 5.13 5.78 -15.57
N GLU A 59 6.27 6.08 -16.19
CA GLU A 59 6.49 5.96 -17.64
C GLU A 59 6.66 4.50 -18.12
N THR A 60 7.00 3.58 -17.22
CA THR A 60 7.24 2.15 -17.53
C THR A 60 6.41 1.24 -16.62
N PRO A 61 5.07 1.31 -16.68
CA PRO A 61 4.18 0.70 -15.68
C PRO A 61 4.33 -0.82 -15.56
N LEU A 62 4.64 -1.54 -16.65
CA LEU A 62 4.86 -2.99 -16.58
C LEU A 62 6.13 -3.36 -15.80
N LYS A 63 7.19 -2.54 -15.92
CA LYS A 63 8.42 -2.72 -15.15
C LYS A 63 8.17 -2.45 -13.67
N ALA A 64 7.39 -1.41 -13.38
CA ALA A 64 6.97 -1.06 -12.02
C ALA A 64 6.16 -2.20 -11.36
N ILE A 65 5.21 -2.79 -12.10
CA ILE A 65 4.44 -3.95 -11.62
C ILE A 65 5.31 -5.18 -11.41
N GLN A 66 6.26 -5.45 -12.32
CA GLN A 66 7.21 -6.55 -12.17
C GLN A 66 8.07 -6.36 -10.91
N GLU A 67 8.59 -5.15 -10.67
CA GLU A 67 9.36 -4.84 -9.48
C GLU A 67 8.54 -5.02 -8.20
N PHE A 68 7.32 -4.49 -8.18
CA PHE A 68 6.43 -4.66 -7.03
C PHE A 68 6.05 -6.14 -6.80
N SER A 69 5.91 -6.94 -7.86
CA SER A 69 5.63 -8.38 -7.72
C SER A 69 6.73 -9.12 -6.97
N ASN A 70 8.00 -8.72 -7.14
CA ASN A 70 9.12 -9.30 -6.39
C ASN A 70 9.01 -9.01 -4.89
N ASP A 71 8.51 -7.83 -4.50
CA ASP A 71 8.29 -7.50 -3.08
C ASP A 71 7.13 -8.28 -2.48
N MET A 72 6.08 -8.50 -3.26
CA MET A 72 4.95 -9.36 -2.87
C MET A 72 5.37 -10.83 -2.65
N GLU A 73 6.32 -11.33 -3.45
CA GLU A 73 6.86 -12.68 -3.27
C GLU A 73 7.69 -12.82 -1.97
N LYS A 74 8.52 -11.82 -1.65
CA LYS A 74 9.32 -11.80 -0.41
C LYS A 74 8.44 -11.78 0.85
N ALA A 75 7.27 -11.14 0.77
CA ALA A 75 6.33 -11.03 1.88
C ALA A 75 5.60 -12.36 2.21
N LYS A 76 5.82 -13.44 1.42
CA LYS A 76 5.24 -14.78 1.64
C LYS A 76 3.71 -14.79 1.81
N LEU A 77 3.04 -13.83 1.15
CA LEU A 77 1.59 -13.70 1.19
C LEU A 77 0.89 -14.83 0.43
N THR A 78 -0.27 -15.24 0.93
CA THR A 78 -1.22 -16.09 0.19
C THR A 78 -1.73 -15.38 -1.06
N PRO A 79 -2.24 -16.11 -2.07
CA PRO A 79 -2.80 -15.48 -3.27
C PRO A 79 -3.91 -14.45 -2.96
N ALA A 80 -4.79 -14.73 -1.99
CA ALA A 80 -5.85 -13.81 -1.60
C ALA A 80 -5.32 -12.51 -0.98
N GLN A 81 -4.32 -12.61 -0.09
CA GLN A 81 -3.65 -11.43 0.48
C GLN A 81 -2.93 -10.62 -0.62
N ARG A 82 -2.33 -11.30 -1.62
CA ARG A 82 -1.68 -10.60 -2.74
C ARG A 82 -2.68 -9.80 -3.56
N ILE A 83 -3.79 -10.44 -3.94
CA ILE A 83 -4.88 -9.79 -4.69
C ILE A 83 -5.40 -8.59 -3.90
N PHE A 84 -5.63 -8.74 -2.60
CA PHE A 84 -6.08 -7.65 -1.73
C PHE A 84 -5.14 -6.42 -1.83
N VAL A 85 -3.82 -6.61 -1.67
CA VAL A 85 -2.88 -5.48 -1.77
C VAL A 85 -2.89 -4.88 -3.18
N TYR A 86 -2.88 -5.70 -4.23
CA TYR A 86 -2.96 -5.19 -5.61
C TYR A 86 -4.21 -4.36 -5.87
N GLU A 87 -5.38 -4.78 -5.37
CA GLU A 87 -6.62 -4.02 -5.51
C GLU A 87 -6.55 -2.67 -4.79
N ARG A 88 -5.94 -2.62 -3.60
CA ARG A 88 -5.77 -1.38 -2.85
C ARG A 88 -4.83 -0.41 -3.57
N VAL A 89 -3.70 -0.92 -4.07
CA VAL A 89 -2.76 -0.14 -4.90
C VAL A 89 -3.45 0.38 -6.15
N TYR A 90 -4.19 -0.47 -6.88
CA TYR A 90 -4.94 -0.07 -8.07
C TYR A 90 -5.98 1.02 -7.76
N LYS A 91 -6.74 0.88 -6.66
CA LYS A 91 -7.73 1.88 -6.22
C LYS A 91 -7.11 3.26 -5.98
N PHE A 92 -5.90 3.31 -5.44
CA PHE A 92 -5.16 4.55 -5.25
C PHE A 92 -4.69 5.11 -6.60
N VAL A 93 -3.88 4.34 -7.32
CA VAL A 93 -3.18 4.74 -8.55
C VAL A 93 -4.14 5.21 -9.64
N ARG A 94 -5.30 4.56 -9.79
CA ARG A 94 -6.27 4.90 -10.85
C ARG A 94 -6.87 6.30 -10.74
N VAL A 95 -6.79 6.93 -9.56
CA VAL A 95 -7.27 8.30 -9.32
C VAL A 95 -6.13 9.27 -8.99
N SER A 96 -4.89 8.80 -9.01
CA SER A 96 -3.71 9.63 -8.76
C SER A 96 -3.26 10.32 -10.04
N ASP A 97 -2.87 11.59 -9.93
CA ASP A 97 -2.09 12.28 -10.93
C ASP A 97 -0.62 12.20 -10.53
N PHE A 98 0.22 11.63 -11.40
CA PHE A 98 1.65 11.48 -11.17
C PHE A 98 2.46 12.67 -11.70
N GLY A 99 1.78 13.67 -12.27
CA GLY A 99 2.40 14.78 -12.97
C GLY A 99 2.93 14.36 -14.34
N LYS A 100 2.87 15.26 -15.31
CA LYS A 100 3.82 15.26 -16.43
C LYS A 100 4.88 16.29 -16.08
N GLU A 101 6.15 15.99 -16.24
CA GLU A 101 7.11 17.07 -16.45
C GLU A 101 6.59 17.86 -17.67
N ILE A 102 6.24 19.13 -17.45
CA ILE A 102 5.79 20.07 -18.49
C ILE A 102 7.02 20.72 -19.10
#